data_AF-A0A3R7MK89-F1
#
_entry.id   AF-A0A3R7MK89-F1
#
_cell.length_a   1.000
_cell.length_b   1.000
_cell.length_c   1.000
_cell.angle_alpha   90.00
_cell.angle_beta   90.00
_cell.angle_gamma   90.00
#
_symmetry.space_group_name_H-M   'P 1'
#
loop_
_entity.id
_entity.type
_entity.pdbx_description
1 polymer ?
#
loop_
_entity_poly.entity_id
_entity_poly.type
_entity_poly.pdbx_seq_one_letter_code
_entity_poly.pdbx_strand_id
1 'polypeptide(L)'
;MRIRTEAERKVFEKYFIGKESKKKWLLIFSDEFLRLLQPVHLPLDNQITIANFTIDGEGASLWESYQVSSYNAKRLLKVGHWRRARRCPDAHLDCLSFSNEVDEGLPSSDGSTPTSPRAAALLSIPKEVKTALLTMDSGVLLAPADDPVQRRKDLTGLHLTCTTIDYLPVIALEEGPVGSVRVGGLLGKFFLTLKEITNFTYTCRRVKDGEWGAAVDGHWTGMIGEVSDGTAEIAVAPLTVTQKRSAVTRFIPSADVVTKWLCFRPRHTALSLETSPIELKTVVTPFIQLGFSVLVALGILAAECFSRRSGIVSQGNPT
;
A
#
# COMPACT_ATOMS: atom_id res chain seq x y z
N MET A 1 13.97 -2.13 31.14
CA MET A 1 13.96 -0.65 31.27
C MET A 1 12.83 -0.29 32.23
N ARG A 2 13.10 0.37 33.35
CA ARG A 2 12.04 0.90 34.21
C ARG A 2 11.67 2.27 33.64
N ILE A 3 10.40 2.46 33.26
CA ILE A 3 9.90 3.74 32.74
C ILE A 3 9.15 4.39 33.91
N ARG A 4 9.86 5.16 34.74
CA ARG A 4 9.28 5.81 35.93
C ARG A 4 9.19 7.32 35.77
N THR A 5 10.09 7.89 34.98
CA THR A 5 10.20 9.34 34.79
C THR A 5 9.70 9.78 33.41
N GLU A 6 9.29 11.04 33.31
CA GLU A 6 8.84 11.64 32.04
C GLU A 6 9.97 11.68 30.98
N ALA A 7 11.22 11.81 31.42
CA ALA A 7 12.40 11.75 30.55
C ALA A 7 12.58 10.36 29.93
N GLU A 8 12.43 9.30 30.73
CA GLU A 8 12.48 7.92 30.24
C GLU A 8 11.34 7.61 29.27
N ARG A 9 10.14 8.18 29.48
CA ARG A 9 9.02 8.07 28.55
C ARG A 9 9.33 8.70 27.20
N LYS A 10 9.88 9.92 27.18
CA LYS A 10 10.28 10.58 25.93
C LYS A 10 11.36 9.81 25.17
N VAL A 11 12.30 9.21 25.90
CA VAL A 11 13.30 8.31 25.30
C VAL A 11 12.66 7.06 24.74
N PHE A 12 11.70 6.46 25.46
CA PHE A 12 10.94 5.30 25.02
C PHE A 12 10.13 5.59 23.74
N GLU A 13 9.40 6.71 23.70
CA GLU A 13 8.63 7.15 22.52
C GLU A 13 9.52 7.25 21.27
N LYS A 14 10.75 7.75 21.40
CA LYS A 14 11.70 7.89 20.29
C LYS A 14 12.01 6.55 19.60
N TYR A 15 11.94 5.42 20.31
CA TYR A 15 12.19 4.09 19.73
C TYR A 15 11.03 3.58 18.88
N PHE A 16 9.81 4.05 19.12
CA PHE A 16 8.62 3.57 18.41
C PHE A 16 8.14 4.55 17.33
N ILE A 17 8.90 5.62 17.09
CA ILE A 17 8.65 6.60 16.04
C ILE A 17 9.71 6.43 14.93
N GLY A 18 9.28 6.41 13.67
CA GLY A 18 10.19 6.42 12.52
C GLY A 18 10.58 5.02 12.01
N LYS A 19 11.86 4.79 11.70
CA LYS A 19 12.30 3.56 11.02
C LYS A 19 12.25 2.31 11.92
N GLU A 20 12.38 2.50 13.23
CA GLU A 20 12.43 1.41 14.22
C GLU A 20 11.05 0.81 14.52
N SER A 21 9.96 1.53 14.24
CA SER A 21 8.57 1.03 14.40
C SER A 21 8.25 -0.17 13.50
N LYS A 22 9.04 -0.34 12.42
CA LYS A 22 8.92 -1.45 11.46
C LYS A 22 9.57 -2.74 11.93
N LYS A 23 10.39 -2.70 12.98
CA LYS A 23 11.03 -3.90 13.54
C LYS A 23 10.09 -4.59 14.52
N LYS A 24 10.18 -5.92 14.61
CA LYS A 24 9.39 -6.70 15.58
C LYS A 24 9.95 -6.47 16.98
N TRP A 25 9.12 -5.95 17.88
CA TRP A 25 9.48 -5.69 19.27
C TRP A 25 8.64 -6.56 20.20
N LEU A 26 9.30 -7.24 21.13
CA LEU A 26 8.63 -7.91 22.25
C LEU A 26 8.87 -7.10 23.52
N LEU A 27 7.81 -6.52 24.07
CA LEU A 27 7.88 -5.81 25.34
C LEU A 27 7.41 -6.73 26.46
N ILE A 28 8.27 -6.94 27.46
CA ILE A 28 8.00 -7.82 28.58
C ILE A 28 7.62 -6.97 29.79
N PHE A 29 6.46 -7.24 30.37
CA PHE A 29 5.95 -6.60 31.58
C PHE A 29 5.55 -7.64 32.62
N SER A 30 5.66 -7.26 33.89
CA SER A 30 5.22 -8.06 35.03
C SER A 30 3.90 -7.55 35.63
N ASP A 31 3.61 -6.25 35.50
CA ASP A 31 2.34 -5.63 35.86
C ASP A 31 2.21 -4.22 35.21
N GLU A 32 0.98 -3.71 35.11
CA GLU A 32 0.61 -2.33 34.75
C GLU A 32 1.10 -1.78 33.38
N PHE A 33 1.25 -2.62 32.35
CA PHE A 33 1.67 -2.14 31.01
C PHE A 33 0.72 -1.10 30.39
N LEU A 34 -0.58 -1.14 30.73
CA LEU A 34 -1.59 -0.22 30.21
C LEU A 34 -1.31 1.23 30.59
N ARG A 35 -0.90 1.48 31.84
CA ARG A 35 -0.54 2.83 32.31
C ARG A 35 0.72 3.34 31.64
N LEU A 36 1.69 2.45 31.40
CA LEU A 36 2.97 2.81 30.77
C LEU A 36 2.81 3.14 29.29
N LEU A 37 1.92 2.45 28.58
CA LEU A 37 1.69 2.67 27.14
C LEU A 37 0.61 3.69 26.83
N GLN A 38 -0.14 4.18 27.83
CA GLN A 38 -1.18 5.20 27.66
C GLN A 38 -0.67 6.48 26.97
N PRO A 39 0.47 7.09 27.34
CA PRO A 39 0.93 8.34 26.72
C PRO A 39 1.52 8.15 25.31
N VAL A 40 1.95 6.93 24.97
CA VAL A 40 2.70 6.66 23.74
C VAL A 40 1.76 6.44 22.57
N HIS A 41 1.85 7.22 21.50
CA HIS A 41 1.11 6.92 20.26
C HIS A 41 1.70 5.70 19.56
N LEU A 42 0.86 4.70 19.28
CA LEU A 42 1.26 3.48 18.57
C LEU A 42 0.47 3.38 17.25
N PRO A 43 1.09 3.64 16.09
CA PRO A 43 0.38 3.64 14.80
C PRO A 43 -0.04 2.23 14.38
N LEU A 44 -0.99 2.10 13.45
CA LEU A 44 -1.52 0.81 12.98
C LEU A 44 -0.43 -0.17 12.50
N ASP A 45 0.62 0.33 11.87
CA ASP A 45 1.71 -0.44 11.28
C ASP A 45 2.81 -0.84 12.27
N ASN A 46 2.67 -0.49 13.56
CA ASN A 46 3.63 -0.87 14.58
C ASN A 46 3.71 -2.39 14.74
N GLN A 47 4.93 -2.91 14.91
CA GLN A 47 5.23 -4.33 15.03
C GLN A 47 5.50 -4.75 16.48
N ILE A 48 4.80 -4.13 17.44
CA ILE A 48 4.98 -4.37 18.87
C ILE A 48 4.02 -5.46 19.35
N THR A 49 4.58 -6.44 20.06
CA THR A 49 3.85 -7.42 20.85
C THR A 49 4.23 -7.25 22.32
N ILE A 50 3.25 -7.30 23.20
CA ILE A 50 3.41 -7.08 24.64
C ILE A 50 3.17 -8.42 25.33
N ALA A 51 4.18 -8.95 26.01
CA ALA A 51 4.05 -10.12 26.88
C ALA A 51 3.87 -9.63 28.33
N ASN A 52 2.68 -9.84 28.87
CA ASN A 52 2.38 -9.56 30.26
C ASN A 52 2.41 -10.87 31.05
N PHE A 53 3.44 -11.04 31.87
CA PHE A 53 3.65 -12.23 32.69
C PHE A 53 2.80 -12.17 33.96
N THR A 54 2.33 -13.34 34.40
CA THR A 54 1.71 -13.49 35.71
C THR A 54 2.75 -13.34 36.82
N ILE A 55 2.32 -12.96 38.02
CA ILE A 55 3.21 -12.68 39.17
C ILE A 55 4.00 -13.94 39.57
N ASP A 56 3.38 -15.11 39.43
CA ASP A 56 4.01 -16.42 39.68
C ASP A 56 4.97 -16.86 38.57
N GLY A 57 4.99 -16.17 37.41
CA GLY A 57 5.83 -16.49 36.26
C GLY A 57 5.45 -17.77 35.54
N GLU A 58 4.29 -18.36 35.86
CA GLU A 58 3.81 -19.62 35.28
C GLU A 58 3.07 -19.41 33.94
N GLY A 59 2.68 -18.17 33.64
CA GLY A 59 2.02 -17.81 32.39
C GLY A 59 2.36 -16.43 31.89
N ALA A 60 2.06 -16.19 30.62
CA ALA A 60 2.09 -14.86 30.03
C ALA A 60 0.93 -14.69 29.05
N SER A 61 0.35 -13.50 29.01
CA SER A 61 -0.62 -13.10 28.00
C SER A 61 0.05 -12.21 26.96
N LEU A 62 -0.23 -12.46 25.68
CA LEU A 62 0.27 -11.65 24.58
C LEU A 62 -0.78 -10.65 24.12
N TRP A 63 -0.37 -9.40 24.01
CA TRP A 63 -1.21 -8.27 23.67
C TRP A 63 -0.64 -7.43 22.54
N GLU A 64 -1.53 -6.79 21.81
CA GLU A 64 -1.21 -5.75 20.84
C GLU A 64 -1.90 -4.46 21.23
N SER A 65 -1.20 -3.34 21.01
CA SER A 65 -1.75 -2.02 21.22
C SER A 65 -1.49 -1.12 20.02
N TYR A 66 -2.53 -0.45 19.56
CA TYR A 66 -2.45 0.43 18.39
C TYR A 66 -3.56 1.48 18.39
N GLN A 67 -3.38 2.51 17.58
CA GLN A 67 -4.29 3.62 17.37
C GLN A 67 -4.33 3.93 15.88
N VAL A 68 -5.53 4.26 15.39
CA VAL A 68 -5.71 4.70 14.00
C VAL A 68 -5.10 6.08 13.80
N SER A 69 -5.29 6.97 14.78
CA SER A 69 -4.63 8.27 14.88
C SER A 69 -4.34 8.62 16.33
N SER A 70 -3.47 9.62 16.57
CA SER A 70 -3.04 10.03 17.91
C SER A 70 -4.20 10.47 18.81
N TYR A 71 -5.27 11.00 18.22
CA TYR A 71 -6.49 11.43 18.91
C TYR A 71 -7.54 10.32 19.11
N ASN A 72 -7.38 9.17 18.45
CA ASN A 72 -8.30 8.04 18.64
C ASN A 72 -7.97 7.26 19.91
N ALA A 73 -9.00 6.65 20.50
CA ALA A 73 -8.81 5.73 21.62
C ALA A 73 -7.86 4.58 21.25
N LYS A 74 -7.00 4.22 22.20
CA LYS A 74 -6.06 3.11 22.07
C LYS A 74 -6.82 1.80 22.05
N ARG A 75 -6.58 1.01 21.01
CA ARG A 75 -7.11 -0.34 20.86
C ARG A 75 -6.15 -1.31 21.52
N LEU A 76 -6.72 -2.26 22.24
CA LEU A 76 -5.99 -3.31 22.93
C LEU A 76 -6.58 -4.66 22.52
N LEU A 77 -5.73 -5.57 22.08
CA LEU A 77 -6.13 -6.87 21.56
C LEU A 77 -5.29 -7.97 22.20
N LYS A 78 -5.93 -8.96 22.83
CA LYS A 78 -5.23 -10.18 23.26
C LYS A 78 -5.04 -11.09 22.04
N VAL A 79 -3.80 -11.47 21.76
CA VAL A 79 -3.43 -12.21 20.54
C VAL A 79 -2.85 -13.58 20.81
N GLY A 80 -2.54 -13.88 22.07
CA GLY A 80 -1.88 -15.12 22.43
C GLY A 80 -1.73 -15.30 23.91
N HIS A 81 -1.17 -16.43 24.29
CA HIS A 81 -0.75 -16.72 25.64
C HIS A 81 0.35 -17.77 25.64
N TRP A 82 1.15 -17.77 26.69
CA TRP A 82 2.15 -18.77 26.97
C TRP A 82 1.87 -19.35 28.35
N ARG A 83 2.06 -20.66 28.50
CA ARG A 83 2.03 -21.34 29.79
C ARG A 83 3.27 -22.18 29.96
N ARG A 84 3.83 -22.17 31.15
CA ARG A 84 5.01 -22.95 31.51
C ARG A 84 4.71 -24.46 31.41
N ALA A 85 5.70 -25.22 30.95
CA ALA A 85 5.61 -26.68 30.98
C ALA A 85 5.69 -27.13 32.44
N ARG A 86 4.61 -27.73 32.95
CA ARG A 86 4.65 -28.42 34.24
C ARG A 86 5.48 -29.69 34.06
N ARG A 87 6.55 -29.86 34.85
CA ARG A 87 7.20 -31.18 34.95
C ARG A 87 6.21 -32.13 35.60
N CYS A 88 5.65 -33.05 34.83
CA CYS A 88 4.88 -34.15 35.39
C CYS A 88 5.85 -35.08 36.15
N PRO A 89 5.64 -35.37 37.44
CA PRO A 89 6.52 -36.24 38.21
C PRO A 89 6.56 -37.69 37.72
N ASP A 90 5.61 -38.13 36.89
CA ASP A 90 5.58 -39.50 36.37
C ASP A 90 5.17 -39.54 34.90
N ALA A 91 5.80 -40.44 34.16
CA ALA A 91 5.68 -40.63 32.72
C ALA A 91 4.31 -41.20 32.29
N HIS A 92 3.25 -40.40 32.38
CA HIS A 92 2.00 -40.66 31.70
C HIS A 92 1.69 -39.53 30.70
N LEU A 93 1.44 -39.93 29.45
CA LEU A 93 1.43 -39.12 28.24
C LEU A 93 0.31 -38.05 28.12
N ASP A 94 -0.46 -37.77 29.18
CA ASP A 94 -1.74 -37.03 29.10
C ASP A 94 -1.76 -35.66 29.84
N CYS A 95 -0.61 -35.08 30.18
CA CYS A 95 -0.57 -33.81 30.92
C CYS A 95 -0.85 -32.54 30.09
N LEU A 96 -1.03 -32.63 28.76
CA LEU A 96 -1.30 -31.49 27.87
C LEU A 96 -2.78 -31.42 27.45
N SER A 97 -3.71 -31.54 28.40
CA SER A 97 -5.11 -31.26 28.12
C SER A 97 -5.33 -29.74 28.05
N PHE A 98 -5.55 -29.25 26.83
CA PHE A 98 -5.98 -27.88 26.56
C PHE A 98 -7.47 -27.73 26.93
N SER A 99 -7.79 -27.04 28.02
CA SER A 99 -9.09 -26.39 28.18
C SER A 99 -8.96 -24.92 27.76
N ASN A 100 -9.91 -24.42 26.95
CA ASN A 100 -10.07 -23.00 26.63
C ASN A 100 -10.56 -22.19 27.84
N GLU A 101 -10.17 -22.57 29.05
CA GLU A 101 -10.63 -21.94 30.28
C GLU A 101 -9.85 -20.65 30.55
N VAL A 102 -10.66 -19.63 30.83
CA VAL A 102 -10.30 -18.24 31.05
C VAL A 102 -9.33 -18.12 32.23
N ASP A 103 -8.08 -17.75 31.97
CA ASP A 103 -7.19 -17.24 33.03
C ASP A 103 -7.64 -15.81 33.39
N GLU A 104 -8.42 -15.71 34.47
CA GLU A 104 -8.70 -14.46 35.17
C GLU A 104 -7.44 -14.04 35.95
N GLY A 105 -6.54 -13.32 35.27
CA GLY A 105 -5.30 -12.81 35.84
C GLY A 105 -5.23 -11.29 35.81
N LEU A 106 -6.04 -10.63 36.64
CA LEU A 106 -5.85 -9.25 37.13
C LEU A 106 -6.42 -9.19 38.55
N PRO A 107 -5.76 -8.54 39.53
CA PRO A 107 -6.26 -8.51 40.90
C PRO A 107 -7.53 -7.66 40.96
N SER A 108 -8.69 -8.31 41.15
CA SER A 108 -9.89 -7.66 41.64
C SER A 108 -9.64 -7.25 43.09
N SER A 109 -9.32 -5.99 43.33
CA SER A 109 -9.67 -5.39 44.61
C SER A 109 -11.19 -5.33 44.66
N ASP A 110 -11.75 -6.06 45.62
CA ASP A 110 -13.17 -6.22 45.94
C ASP A 110 -13.93 -7.29 45.15
N GLY A 111 -14.44 -8.26 45.91
CA GLY A 111 -15.26 -9.35 45.46
C GLY A 111 -16.58 -8.85 44.87
N SER A 112 -16.62 -8.78 43.55
CA SER A 112 -17.86 -8.87 42.79
C SER A 112 -17.53 -9.60 41.49
N THR A 113 -18.25 -10.70 41.25
CA THR A 113 -18.32 -11.43 39.97
C THR A 113 -18.34 -10.46 38.78
N PRO A 114 -17.73 -10.79 37.63
CA PRO A 114 -17.74 -9.91 36.47
C PRO A 114 -19.15 -9.85 35.88
N THR A 115 -19.96 -8.89 36.33
CA THR A 115 -21.34 -8.64 35.92
C THR A 115 -21.45 -7.98 34.53
N SER A 116 -20.53 -8.28 33.61
CA SER A 116 -20.62 -7.77 32.24
C SER A 116 -20.02 -8.73 31.21
N PRO A 117 -20.82 -9.22 30.23
CA PRO A 117 -20.33 -10.02 29.10
C PRO A 117 -19.19 -9.35 28.32
N ARG A 118 -19.06 -8.01 28.40
CA ARG A 118 -18.01 -7.23 27.73
C ARG A 118 -16.62 -7.41 28.35
N ALA A 119 -16.51 -7.64 29.66
CA ALA A 119 -15.22 -7.79 30.33
C ALA A 119 -14.58 -9.16 30.02
N ALA A 120 -15.39 -10.23 30.05
CA ALA A 120 -14.95 -11.57 29.67
C ALA A 120 -14.58 -11.68 28.18
N ALA A 121 -15.26 -10.94 27.30
CA ALA A 121 -14.96 -10.89 25.87
C ALA A 121 -13.59 -10.26 25.56
N LEU A 122 -13.09 -9.35 26.41
CA LEU A 122 -11.76 -8.75 26.26
C LEU A 122 -10.62 -9.68 26.67
N LEU A 123 -10.92 -10.77 27.39
CA LEU A 123 -9.94 -11.72 27.94
C LEU A 123 -9.72 -12.96 27.07
N SER A 124 -10.58 -13.21 26.07
CA SER A 124 -10.43 -14.30 25.11
C SER A 124 -9.73 -13.82 23.83
N ILE A 125 -8.98 -14.70 23.17
CA ILE A 125 -8.37 -14.38 21.88
C ILE A 125 -9.50 -14.33 20.84
N PRO A 126 -9.69 -13.22 20.12
CA PRO A 126 -10.74 -13.12 19.12
C PRO A 126 -10.56 -14.16 18.02
N LYS A 127 -11.68 -14.67 17.47
CA LYS A 127 -11.67 -15.73 16.44
C LYS A 127 -10.98 -15.29 15.15
N GLU A 128 -10.91 -13.99 14.92
CA GLU A 128 -10.30 -13.37 13.75
C GLU A 128 -8.76 -13.45 13.80
N VAL A 129 -8.19 -13.67 14.98
CA VAL A 129 -6.74 -13.82 15.15
C VAL A 129 -6.35 -15.25 14.83
N LYS A 130 -5.62 -15.44 13.72
CA LYS A 130 -5.04 -16.74 13.38
C LYS A 130 -3.88 -17.01 14.34
N THR A 131 -3.93 -18.14 15.03
CA THR A 131 -2.90 -18.51 16.00
C THR A 131 -2.15 -19.76 15.57
N ALA A 132 -0.88 -19.84 15.96
CA ALA A 132 -0.03 -21.01 15.83
C ALA A 132 0.40 -21.47 17.22
N LEU A 133 0.43 -22.79 17.40
CA LEU A 133 0.88 -23.45 18.61
C LEU A 133 2.36 -23.83 18.48
N LEU A 134 3.19 -23.39 19.42
CA LEU A 134 4.60 -23.77 19.52
C LEU A 134 4.87 -24.41 20.87
N THR A 135 5.34 -25.64 20.84
CA THR A 135 5.77 -26.39 22.04
C THR A 135 7.27 -26.21 22.23
N MET A 136 7.67 -25.81 23.43
CA MET A 136 9.07 -25.58 23.83
C MET A 136 9.33 -26.29 25.16
N ASP A 137 10.60 -26.55 25.49
CA ASP A 137 10.96 -27.15 26.80
C ASP A 137 10.50 -26.31 27.99
N SER A 138 10.41 -24.99 27.80
CA SER A 138 9.95 -24.04 28.80
C SER A 138 8.42 -24.01 28.94
N GLY A 139 7.66 -24.46 27.94
CA GLY A 139 6.21 -24.32 27.92
C GLY A 139 5.58 -24.34 26.55
N VAL A 140 4.28 -24.08 26.50
CA VAL A 140 3.51 -24.04 25.27
C VAL A 140 3.08 -22.60 25.00
N LEU A 141 3.38 -22.13 23.79
CA LEU A 141 3.07 -20.80 23.29
C LEU A 141 1.97 -20.87 22.23
N LEU A 142 0.88 -20.18 22.46
CA LEU A 142 -0.09 -19.84 21.43
C LEU A 142 0.14 -18.38 21.00
N ALA A 143 0.60 -18.15 19.78
CA ALA A 143 0.97 -16.84 19.27
C ALA A 143 0.27 -16.52 17.93
N PRO A 144 0.09 -15.24 17.57
CA PRO A 144 -0.48 -14.88 16.27
C PRO A 144 0.43 -15.36 15.12
N ALA A 145 -0.18 -15.98 14.12
CA ALA A 145 0.51 -16.54 12.95
C ALA A 145 0.71 -15.50 11.83
N ASP A 146 -0.17 -14.51 11.75
CA ASP A 146 -0.15 -13.43 10.77
C ASP A 146 0.52 -12.16 11.33
N ASP A 147 0.94 -11.26 10.42
CA ASP A 147 1.48 -9.96 10.82
C ASP A 147 0.37 -9.00 11.27
N PRO A 148 0.62 -8.11 12.25
CA PRO A 148 -0.38 -7.19 12.79
C PRO A 148 -1.12 -6.34 11.75
N VAL A 149 -0.40 -5.90 10.71
CA VAL A 149 -0.98 -5.11 9.62
C VAL A 149 -2.09 -5.85 8.87
N GLN A 150 -2.03 -7.18 8.79
CA GLN A 150 -3.02 -7.98 8.06
C GLN A 150 -4.37 -8.07 8.78
N ARG A 151 -4.38 -7.93 10.11
CA ARG A 151 -5.59 -7.97 10.95
C ARG A 151 -6.09 -6.57 11.34
N ARG A 152 -5.22 -5.57 11.46
CA ARG A 152 -5.57 -4.18 11.84
C ARG A 152 -6.10 -3.37 10.65
N LYS A 153 -7.17 -3.86 10.02
CA LYS A 153 -7.78 -3.24 8.83
C LYS A 153 -8.89 -2.24 9.15
N ASP A 154 -9.42 -2.30 10.36
CA ASP A 154 -10.50 -1.44 10.80
C ASP A 154 -9.99 -0.06 11.23
N LEU A 155 -10.45 0.97 10.51
CA LEU A 155 -10.16 2.39 10.70
C LEU A 155 -11.35 3.12 11.38
N THR A 156 -12.27 2.39 12.02
CA THR A 156 -13.38 3.00 12.78
C THR A 156 -12.90 4.10 13.72
N GLY A 157 -13.56 5.26 13.65
CA GLY A 157 -13.20 6.46 14.40
C GLY A 157 -12.29 7.43 13.64
N LEU A 158 -11.77 7.05 12.47
CA LEU A 158 -11.11 7.98 11.55
C LEU A 158 -12.15 8.75 10.76
N HIS A 159 -12.04 10.08 10.75
CA HIS A 159 -12.80 10.95 9.87
C HIS A 159 -11.82 11.66 8.93
N LEU A 160 -11.97 11.43 7.63
CA LEU A 160 -11.11 12.01 6.61
C LEU A 160 -11.77 13.23 5.96
N THR A 161 -11.09 14.36 6.03
CA THR A 161 -11.39 15.52 5.19
C THR A 161 -10.80 15.32 3.80
N CYS A 162 -11.62 15.52 2.79
CA CYS A 162 -11.30 15.14 1.42
C CYS A 162 -11.45 16.32 0.46
N THR A 163 -10.52 16.45 -0.47
CA THR A 163 -10.58 17.40 -1.58
C THR A 163 -10.67 16.68 -2.91
N THR A 164 -11.46 17.22 -3.84
CA THR A 164 -11.74 16.58 -5.13
C THR A 164 -12.14 17.60 -6.18
N ILE A 165 -12.15 17.17 -7.45
CA ILE A 165 -12.56 17.97 -8.60
C ILE A 165 -13.36 17.10 -9.56
N ASP A 166 -14.32 17.70 -10.27
CA ASP A 166 -15.15 16.99 -11.23
C ASP A 166 -14.32 16.59 -12.46
N TYR A 167 -14.37 15.31 -12.84
CA TYR A 167 -13.60 14.79 -13.97
C TYR A 167 -14.26 13.51 -14.51
N LEU A 168 -15.34 13.70 -15.28
CA LEU A 168 -16.12 12.60 -15.82
C LEU A 168 -15.31 11.77 -16.83
N PRO A 169 -15.48 10.43 -16.85
CA PRO A 169 -16.34 9.62 -15.97
C PRO A 169 -15.63 9.10 -14.70
N VAL A 170 -14.40 9.53 -14.45
CA VAL A 170 -13.55 8.99 -13.36
C VAL A 170 -14.03 9.47 -12.00
N ILE A 171 -14.36 10.76 -11.90
CA ILE A 171 -14.97 11.39 -10.75
C ILE A 171 -16.23 12.10 -11.23
N ALA A 172 -17.35 11.78 -10.59
CA ALA A 172 -18.60 12.51 -10.75
C ALA A 172 -18.96 13.09 -9.39
N LEU A 173 -19.19 14.40 -9.31
CA LEU A 173 -19.54 15.04 -8.04
C LEU A 173 -21.03 15.34 -7.95
N GLU A 174 -21.66 14.84 -6.89
CA GLU A 174 -23.03 15.19 -6.53
C GLU A 174 -23.01 16.15 -5.35
N GLU A 175 -23.79 17.22 -5.40
CA GLU A 175 -23.88 18.18 -4.31
C GLU A 175 -24.47 17.53 -3.06
N GLY A 176 -23.74 17.67 -1.95
CA GLY A 176 -24.17 17.25 -0.63
C GLY A 176 -24.74 18.42 0.19
N PRO A 177 -25.17 18.16 1.43
CA PRO A 177 -25.57 19.22 2.33
C PRO A 177 -24.36 20.11 2.68
N VAL A 178 -24.59 21.43 2.73
CA VAL A 178 -23.65 22.42 3.30
C VAL A 178 -22.25 22.39 2.64
N GLY A 179 -22.18 22.58 1.32
CA GLY A 179 -20.91 22.72 0.58
C GLY A 179 -20.03 21.46 0.54
N SER A 180 -20.55 20.32 1.05
CA SER A 180 -19.94 19.01 0.86
C SER A 180 -20.33 18.44 -0.50
N VAL A 181 -19.52 17.51 -1.01
CA VAL A 181 -19.82 16.76 -2.24
C VAL A 181 -19.73 15.27 -1.98
N ARG A 182 -20.59 14.50 -2.66
CA ARG A 182 -20.48 13.04 -2.72
C ARG A 182 -19.67 12.67 -3.96
N VAL A 183 -18.69 11.79 -3.76
CA VAL A 183 -17.77 11.37 -4.83
C VAL A 183 -18.30 10.10 -5.48
N GLY A 184 -18.75 10.24 -6.72
CA GLY A 184 -19.14 9.16 -7.63
C GLY A 184 -18.12 8.93 -8.74
N GLY A 185 -18.54 8.27 -9.82
CA GLY A 185 -17.64 7.84 -10.89
C GLY A 185 -16.83 6.59 -10.54
N LEU A 186 -15.88 6.23 -11.41
CA LEU A 186 -15.05 5.04 -11.24
C LEU A 186 -14.20 5.10 -9.96
N LEU A 187 -13.50 6.22 -9.75
CA LEU A 187 -12.62 6.42 -8.60
C LEU A 187 -13.43 6.68 -7.31
N GLY A 188 -14.59 7.33 -7.41
CA GLY A 188 -15.52 7.47 -6.28
C GLY A 188 -16.02 6.12 -5.77
N LYS A 189 -16.41 5.21 -6.67
CA LYS A 189 -16.77 3.83 -6.28
C LYS A 189 -15.63 3.11 -5.58
N PHE A 190 -14.41 3.21 -6.10
CA PHE A 190 -13.23 2.64 -5.44
C PHE A 190 -13.03 3.21 -4.03
N PHE A 191 -13.13 4.54 -3.87
CA PHE A 191 -13.02 5.21 -2.58
C PHE A 191 -14.12 4.79 -1.60
N LEU A 192 -15.36 4.65 -2.07
CA LEU A 192 -16.48 4.15 -1.27
C LEU A 192 -16.28 2.69 -0.85
N THR A 193 -15.77 1.83 -1.73
CA THR A 193 -15.42 0.44 -1.38
C THR A 193 -14.33 0.42 -0.31
N LEU A 194 -13.28 1.25 -0.43
CA LEU A 194 -12.26 1.39 0.62
C LEU A 194 -12.89 1.79 1.96
N LYS A 195 -13.80 2.78 1.92
CA LYS A 195 -14.56 3.22 3.10
C LYS A 195 -15.37 2.08 3.72
N GLU A 196 -16.00 1.23 2.92
CA GLU A 196 -16.80 0.10 3.40
C GLU A 196 -15.95 -1.01 4.02
N ILE A 197 -14.81 -1.35 3.42
CA ILE A 197 -13.96 -2.43 3.94
C ILE A 197 -13.14 -2.02 5.18
N THR A 198 -12.90 -0.72 5.37
CA THR A 198 -12.07 -0.19 6.47
C THR A 198 -12.85 0.64 7.49
N ASN A 199 -14.14 0.93 7.27
CA ASN A 199 -15.01 1.65 8.21
C ASN A 199 -14.57 3.08 8.60
N PHE A 200 -13.77 3.78 7.80
CA PHE A 200 -13.58 5.22 8.04
C PHE A 200 -14.84 6.03 7.66
N THR A 201 -14.89 7.26 8.14
CA THR A 201 -15.90 8.25 7.71
C THR A 201 -15.21 9.39 6.97
N TYR A 202 -15.92 10.13 6.14
CA TYR A 202 -15.30 11.22 5.38
C TYR A 202 -16.27 12.36 5.10
N THR A 203 -15.70 13.53 4.85
CA THR A 203 -16.38 14.69 4.27
C THR A 203 -15.55 15.21 3.11
N CYS A 204 -16.08 15.15 1.89
CA CYS A 204 -15.41 15.70 0.71
C CYS A 204 -15.95 17.09 0.38
N ARG A 205 -15.07 17.95 -0.16
CA ARG A 205 -15.41 19.25 -0.74
C ARG A 205 -14.71 19.42 -2.08
N ARG A 206 -15.22 20.32 -2.93
CA ARG A 206 -14.46 20.75 -4.10
C ARG A 206 -13.19 21.48 -3.66
N VAL A 207 -12.12 21.30 -4.43
CA VAL A 207 -10.91 22.09 -4.28
C VAL A 207 -11.24 23.58 -4.45
N LYS A 208 -10.68 24.42 -3.59
CA LYS A 208 -11.07 25.85 -3.48
C LYS A 208 -10.77 26.66 -4.74
N ASP A 209 -9.60 26.45 -5.32
CA ASP A 209 -9.08 27.21 -6.45
C ASP A 209 -9.38 26.55 -7.82
N GLY A 210 -10.03 25.38 -7.82
CA GLY A 210 -10.31 24.62 -9.04
C GLY A 210 -9.10 23.91 -9.65
N GLU A 211 -7.95 23.89 -8.97
CA GLU A 211 -6.69 23.40 -9.54
C GLU A 211 -6.28 22.02 -9.02
N TRP A 212 -5.50 21.31 -9.83
CA TRP A 212 -4.98 19.99 -9.48
C TRP A 212 -3.80 20.06 -8.52
N GLY A 213 -2.98 21.08 -8.72
CA GLY A 213 -1.84 21.42 -7.90
C GLY A 213 -0.54 21.49 -8.68
N ALA A 214 0.04 22.68 -8.63
CA ALA A 214 1.31 23.07 -9.21
C ALA A 214 2.16 23.77 -8.14
N ALA A 215 3.48 23.69 -8.30
CA ALA A 215 4.39 24.46 -7.47
C ALA A 215 4.50 25.87 -8.03
N VAL A 216 4.00 26.86 -7.28
CA VAL A 216 4.02 28.29 -7.63
C VAL A 216 4.69 29.02 -6.46
N ASP A 217 5.77 29.74 -6.74
CA ASP A 217 6.49 30.56 -5.75
C ASP A 217 6.82 29.81 -4.44
N GLY A 218 7.28 28.55 -4.57
CA GLY A 218 7.65 27.70 -3.45
C GLY A 218 6.48 27.07 -2.68
N HIS A 219 5.24 27.38 -3.05
CA HIS A 219 4.02 26.83 -2.46
C HIS A 219 3.30 25.91 -3.44
N TRP A 220 2.46 25.02 -2.92
CA TRP A 220 1.61 24.16 -3.75
C TRP A 220 0.20 24.71 -3.81
N THR A 221 -0.35 24.80 -5.01
CA THR A 221 -1.77 25.14 -5.24
C THR A 221 -2.63 23.89 -5.33
N GLY A 222 -3.94 24.06 -5.53
CA GLY A 222 -4.84 22.97 -5.87
C GLY A 222 -4.98 21.90 -4.80
N MET A 223 -5.45 20.73 -5.23
CA MET A 223 -5.62 19.58 -4.33
C MET A 223 -4.31 19.16 -3.65
N ILE A 224 -3.16 19.25 -4.34
CA ILE A 224 -1.86 18.96 -3.74
C ILE A 224 -1.53 19.95 -2.62
N GLY A 225 -1.79 21.25 -2.83
CA GLY A 225 -1.62 22.29 -1.82
C GLY A 225 -2.49 22.06 -0.60
N GLU A 226 -3.78 21.81 -0.81
CA GLU A 226 -4.70 21.55 0.29
C GLU A 226 -4.31 20.34 1.14
N VAL A 227 -3.75 19.28 0.53
CA VAL A 227 -3.24 18.12 1.26
C VAL A 227 -1.92 18.44 1.97
N SER A 228 -0.99 19.11 1.29
CA SER A 228 0.31 19.50 1.86
C SER A 228 0.14 20.42 3.08
N ASP A 229 -0.83 21.34 3.02
CA ASP A 229 -1.11 22.33 4.06
C ASP A 229 -2.01 21.79 5.19
N GLY A 230 -2.48 20.54 5.08
CA GLY A 230 -3.38 19.92 6.06
C GLY A 230 -4.82 20.46 6.02
N THR A 231 -5.20 21.18 4.97
CA THR A 231 -6.59 21.62 4.74
C THR A 231 -7.50 20.47 4.28
N ALA A 232 -6.90 19.40 3.74
CA ALA A 232 -7.53 18.11 3.48
C ALA A 232 -6.54 16.99 3.85
N GLU A 233 -7.04 15.86 4.33
CA GLU A 233 -6.20 14.69 4.65
C GLU A 233 -5.99 13.78 3.44
N ILE A 234 -6.90 13.86 2.44
CA ILE A 234 -6.81 13.08 1.21
C ILE A 234 -7.34 13.86 0.00
N ALA A 235 -6.67 13.72 -1.13
CA ALA A 235 -7.17 14.14 -2.44
C ALA A 235 -7.72 12.93 -3.19
N VAL A 236 -8.99 12.98 -3.59
CA VAL A 236 -9.66 11.90 -4.35
C VAL A 236 -9.86 12.37 -5.77
N ALA A 237 -8.84 12.15 -6.61
CA ALA A 237 -8.82 12.55 -8.01
C ALA A 237 -7.78 11.72 -8.80
N PRO A 238 -7.88 11.63 -10.14
CA PRO A 238 -6.89 10.96 -10.97
C PRO A 238 -5.60 11.79 -11.12
N LEU A 239 -4.89 11.99 -10.01
CA LEU A 239 -3.65 12.75 -9.96
C LEU A 239 -2.49 11.94 -10.55
N THR A 240 -1.81 12.52 -11.54
CA THR A 240 -0.53 11.97 -12.02
C THR A 240 0.52 12.02 -10.91
N VAL A 241 1.10 10.85 -10.62
CA VAL A 241 2.23 10.71 -9.70
C VAL A 241 3.49 11.26 -10.36
N THR A 242 4.11 12.26 -9.74
CA THR A 242 5.37 12.84 -10.21
C THR A 242 6.32 12.99 -9.03
N GLN A 243 7.63 13.02 -9.31
CA GLN A 243 8.64 13.20 -8.26
C GLN A 243 8.40 14.48 -7.45
N LYS A 244 8.02 15.59 -8.11
CA LYS A 244 7.73 16.86 -7.43
C LYS A 244 6.56 16.75 -6.46
N ARG A 245 5.46 16.11 -6.87
CA ARG A 245 4.28 15.93 -6.00
C ARG A 245 4.58 14.97 -4.85
N SER A 246 5.28 13.87 -5.12
CA SER A 246 5.67 12.88 -4.11
C SER A 246 6.66 13.41 -3.06
N ALA A 247 7.26 14.59 -3.29
CA ALA A 247 8.11 15.25 -2.31
C ALA A 247 7.32 15.89 -1.16
N VAL A 248 6.04 16.25 -1.39
CA VAL A 248 5.17 16.92 -0.41
C VAL A 248 3.96 16.08 0.00
N THR A 249 3.57 15.10 -0.81
CA THR A 249 2.45 14.21 -0.52
C THR A 249 2.81 12.74 -0.75
N ARG A 250 1.98 11.82 -0.23
CA ARG A 250 2.13 10.39 -0.46
C ARG A 250 0.98 9.88 -1.31
N PHE A 251 1.31 9.06 -2.31
CA PHE A 251 0.33 8.43 -3.20
C PHE A 251 0.06 6.99 -2.78
N ILE A 252 -1.21 6.60 -2.85
CA ILE A 252 -1.61 5.19 -2.86
C ILE A 252 -1.26 4.65 -4.26
N PRO A 253 -0.60 3.49 -4.39
CA PRO A 253 -0.30 2.90 -5.69
C PRO A 253 -1.56 2.83 -6.55
N SER A 254 -1.58 3.59 -7.64
CA SER A 254 -2.71 3.63 -8.57
C SER A 254 -2.46 2.69 -9.74
N ALA A 255 -3.53 2.11 -10.28
CA ALA A 255 -3.47 1.47 -11.58
C ALA A 255 -3.15 2.54 -12.64
N ASP A 256 -1.98 2.43 -13.26
CA ASP A 256 -1.58 3.29 -14.38
C ASP A 256 -2.64 3.18 -15.49
N VAL A 257 -3.40 4.27 -15.70
CA VAL A 257 -4.28 4.34 -16.85
C VAL A 257 -3.45 4.86 -18.02
N VAL A 258 -2.84 3.91 -18.72
CA VAL A 258 -2.09 4.09 -19.98
C VAL A 258 -2.91 4.89 -21.01
N THR A 259 -2.20 5.61 -21.89
CA THR A 259 -2.70 6.39 -23.04
C THR A 259 -3.91 5.73 -23.71
N LYS A 260 -5.03 6.45 -23.74
CA LYS A 260 -6.28 5.99 -24.35
C LYS A 260 -6.36 6.47 -25.79
N TRP A 261 -6.52 5.54 -26.73
CA TRP A 261 -6.81 5.82 -28.13
C TRP A 261 -8.31 5.66 -28.38
N LEU A 262 -8.94 6.70 -28.92
CA LEU A 262 -10.30 6.64 -29.44
C LEU A 262 -10.21 6.50 -30.96
N CYS A 263 -10.62 5.35 -31.48
CA CYS A 263 -10.69 5.11 -32.92
C CYS A 263 -12.12 5.23 -33.40
N PHE A 264 -12.37 6.10 -34.37
CA PHE A 264 -13.64 6.14 -35.09
C PHE A 264 -13.52 5.33 -36.39
N ARG A 265 -14.51 4.48 -36.67
CA ARG A 265 -14.67 3.88 -38.00
C ARG A 265 -15.22 4.95 -38.95
N PRO A 266 -14.60 5.23 -40.11
CA PRO A 266 -15.21 6.09 -41.13
C PRO A 266 -16.55 5.48 -41.57
N ARG A 267 -17.63 6.27 -41.54
CA ARG A 267 -18.87 5.90 -42.22
C ARG A 267 -18.68 6.22 -43.70
N HIS A 268 -18.46 5.20 -44.52
CA HIS A 268 -18.62 5.33 -45.96
C HIS A 268 -20.12 5.53 -46.23
N THR A 269 -20.53 6.77 -46.51
CA THR A 269 -21.71 7.00 -47.33
C THR A 269 -21.43 6.38 -48.70
N ALA A 270 -22.34 5.52 -49.15
CA ALA A 270 -22.13 4.60 -50.26
C ALA A 270 -21.79 5.31 -51.59
N LEU A 271 -20.95 4.61 -52.38
CA LEU A 271 -20.70 4.77 -53.82
C LEU A 271 -20.00 6.07 -54.25
N SER A 272 -18.70 6.09 -54.02
CA SER A 272 -17.76 6.53 -55.06
C SER A 272 -16.68 5.46 -55.12
N LEU A 273 -16.60 4.77 -56.25
CA LEU A 273 -15.45 3.95 -56.60
C LEU A 273 -14.27 4.89 -56.89
N GLU A 274 -13.87 5.70 -55.90
CA GLU A 274 -12.61 6.43 -55.97
C GLU A 274 -11.52 5.41 -55.70
N THR A 275 -11.03 4.81 -56.78
CA THR A 275 -9.67 4.34 -56.85
C THR A 275 -8.78 5.44 -56.27
N SER A 276 -8.34 5.27 -55.02
CA SER A 276 -7.19 6.05 -54.56
C SER A 276 -6.11 5.85 -55.61
N PRO A 277 -5.61 6.92 -56.25
CA PRO A 277 -4.51 6.77 -57.18
C PRO A 277 -3.39 6.19 -56.33
N ILE A 278 -3.03 4.93 -56.61
CA ILE A 278 -1.83 4.35 -56.05
C ILE A 278 -0.74 5.33 -56.46
N GLU A 279 -0.22 6.08 -55.48
CA GLU A 279 0.84 7.06 -55.68
C GLU A 279 1.87 6.41 -56.61
N LEU A 280 1.97 6.90 -57.84
CA LEU A 280 2.80 6.28 -58.88
C LEU A 280 4.24 6.13 -58.35
N LYS A 281 4.64 7.02 -57.44
CA LYS A 281 5.85 6.93 -56.63
C LYS A 281 6.01 5.59 -55.92
N THR A 282 5.00 5.09 -55.22
CA THR A 282 5.07 3.84 -54.43
C THR A 282 5.23 2.60 -55.33
N VAL A 283 4.63 2.62 -56.53
CA VAL A 283 4.77 1.53 -57.51
C VAL A 283 6.08 1.61 -58.26
N VAL A 284 6.51 2.80 -58.66
CA VAL A 284 7.67 3.00 -59.54
C VAL A 284 9.00 2.94 -58.78
N THR A 285 9.02 3.29 -57.48
CA THR A 285 10.25 3.26 -56.66
C THR A 285 10.99 1.91 -56.68
N PRO A 286 10.35 0.75 -56.45
CA PRO A 286 11.07 -0.53 -56.51
C PRO A 286 11.65 -0.85 -57.90
N PHE A 287 10.98 -0.44 -58.99
CA PHE A 287 11.48 -0.67 -60.35
C PHE A 287 12.66 0.25 -60.71
N ILE A 288 12.64 1.52 -60.26
CA ILE A 288 13.79 2.42 -60.44
C ILE A 288 15.00 1.89 -59.66
N GLN A 289 14.78 1.40 -58.44
CA GLN A 289 15.86 0.88 -57.59
C GLN A 289 16.48 -0.40 -58.15
N LEU A 290 15.67 -1.29 -58.73
CA LEU A 290 16.14 -2.46 -59.49
C LEU A 290 16.89 -2.05 -60.78
N GLY A 291 16.38 -1.06 -61.52
CA GLY A 291 17.05 -0.57 -62.73
C GLY A 291 18.43 0.01 -62.45
N PHE A 292 18.56 0.79 -61.37
CA PHE A 292 19.83 1.39 -60.97
C PHE A 292 20.85 0.33 -60.53
N SER A 293 20.44 -0.70 -59.79
CA SER A 293 21.36 -1.76 -59.36
C SER A 293 21.90 -2.59 -60.53
N VAL A 294 21.07 -2.87 -61.54
CA VAL A 294 21.49 -3.56 -62.77
C VAL A 294 22.48 -2.72 -63.57
N LEU A 295 22.25 -1.40 -63.72
CA LEU A 295 23.18 -0.51 -64.42
C LEU A 295 24.55 -0.43 -63.73
N VAL A 296 24.57 -0.35 -62.39
CA VAL A 296 25.82 -0.37 -61.62
C VAL A 296 26.55 -1.69 -61.82
N ALA A 297 25.85 -2.83 -61.76
CA ALA A 297 26.46 -4.15 -61.99
C ALA A 297 27.04 -4.28 -63.40
N LEU A 298 26.32 -3.84 -64.44
CA LEU A 298 26.82 -3.83 -65.81
C LEU A 298 28.01 -2.89 -65.99
N GLY A 299 28.01 -1.73 -65.31
CA GLY A 299 29.15 -0.80 -65.32
C GLY A 299 30.41 -1.43 -64.70
N ILE A 300 30.27 -2.14 -63.58
CA ILE A 300 31.37 -2.87 -62.94
C ILE A 300 31.88 -3.99 -63.87
N LEU A 301 30.98 -4.78 -64.47
CA LEU A 301 31.36 -5.84 -65.41
C LEU A 301 32.05 -5.29 -66.67
N ALA A 302 31.59 -4.14 -67.18
CA ALA A 302 32.21 -3.47 -68.32
C ALA A 302 33.61 -2.94 -67.96
N ALA A 303 33.77 -2.36 -66.77
CA ALA A 303 35.07 -1.91 -66.27
C ALA A 303 36.06 -3.07 -66.07
N GLU A 304 35.60 -4.20 -65.53
CA GLU A 304 36.41 -5.43 -65.41
C GLU A 304 36.79 -6.01 -66.78
N CYS A 305 35.84 -6.06 -67.73
CA CYS A 305 36.11 -6.50 -69.10
C CYS A 305 37.12 -5.58 -69.79
N PHE A 306 36.99 -4.26 -69.63
CA PHE A 306 37.92 -3.29 -70.20
C PHE A 306 39.31 -3.45 -69.58
N SER A 307 39.41 -3.60 -68.26
CA SER A 307 40.67 -3.83 -67.55
C SER A 307 41.34 -5.14 -67.95
N ARG A 308 40.59 -6.22 -68.20
CA ARG A 308 41.13 -7.48 -68.74
C ARG A 308 41.63 -7.31 -70.18
N ARG A 309 40.90 -6.54 -71.01
CA ARG A 309 41.25 -6.33 -72.41
C ARG A 309 42.48 -5.42 -72.57
N SER A 310 42.64 -4.40 -71.73
CA SER A 310 43.87 -3.58 -71.67
C SER A 310 45.04 -4.31 -71.00
N GLY A 311 44.78 -5.26 -70.09
CA GLY A 311 45.79 -6.17 -69.56
C GLY A 311 46.36 -7.17 -70.59
N ILE A 312 45.57 -7.57 -71.59
CA ILE A 312 46.00 -8.47 -72.68
C ILE A 312 46.87 -7.73 -73.73
N VAL A 313 46.80 -6.40 -73.81
CA VAL A 313 47.61 -5.60 -74.76
C VAL A 313 49.04 -5.32 -74.24
N SER A 314 49.36 -5.66 -72.98
CA SER A 314 50.70 -5.43 -72.38
C SER A 314 51.63 -6.66 -72.36
N GLN A 315 51.30 -7.77 -73.02
CA GLN A 315 52.24 -8.88 -73.24
C GLN A 315 52.43 -9.15 -74.73
N GLY A 316 53.44 -8.49 -75.28
CA GLY A 316 53.88 -8.70 -76.65
C GLY A 316 54.71 -7.53 -77.15
N ASN A 317 55.91 -7.33 -76.60
CA ASN A 317 56.97 -6.62 -77.31
C ASN A 317 58.21 -7.51 -77.40
N PRO A 318 58.91 -7.54 -78.55
CA PRO A 318 60.02 -8.44 -78.81
C PRO A 318 61.34 -7.83 -78.32
N THR A 319 62.19 -8.70 -77.76
CA THR A 319 63.65 -8.74 -77.92
C THR A 319 64.14 -10.09 -77.42
#